data_AF-A0A2U0T308-F1
#
_entry.id   AF-A0A2U0T308-F1
#
_cell.length_a   1.000
_cell.length_b   1.000
_cell.length_c   1.000
_cell.angle_alpha   90.00
_cell.angle_beta   90.00
_cell.angle_gamma   90.00
#
_symmetry.space_group_name_H-M   'P 1'
#
loop_
_entity.id
_entity.type
_entity.pdbx_description
1 polymer ?
#
loop_
_entity_poly.entity_id
_entity_poly.type
_entity_poly.pdbx_seq_one_letter_code
_entity_poly.pdbx_strand_id
1 'polypeptide(L)'
;MTYLTTAPGLPDILAPGLQVVFCGLNPGVDAAAAGHHFLGRGNRFWPVLHLAGFTPHLVAPQDDASVLDFGLGLTAAVGRPTRRAPARQ
;
A
#
# COMPACT_ATOMS: atom_id res chain seq x y z
N MET A 1 -22.33 3.51 24.23
CA MET A 1 -21.51 4.01 23.09
C MET A 1 -21.05 2.79 22.33
N THR A 2 -21.73 2.46 21.23
CA THR A 2 -21.44 1.26 20.43
C THR A 2 -20.36 1.63 19.45
N TYR A 3 -19.15 1.09 19.60
CA TYR A 3 -18.10 1.27 18.60
C TYR A 3 -18.52 0.54 17.34
N LEU A 4 -18.79 1.29 16.28
CA LEU A 4 -18.90 0.74 14.93
C LEU A 4 -17.51 0.24 14.57
N THR A 5 -17.34 -1.08 14.50
CA THR A 5 -16.16 -1.71 13.90
C THR A 5 -16.17 -1.36 12.41
N THR A 6 -15.55 -0.24 12.05
CA THR A 6 -15.12 0.02 10.68
C THR A 6 -14.25 -1.17 10.30
N ALA A 7 -14.61 -1.92 9.26
CA ALA A 7 -13.78 -3.02 8.77
C ALA A 7 -12.32 -2.54 8.69
N PRO A 8 -11.33 -3.27 9.24
CA PRO A 8 -9.97 -2.78 9.32
C PRO A 8 -9.44 -2.62 7.89
N GLY A 9 -9.40 -1.37 7.44
CA GLY A 9 -8.66 -0.99 6.26
C GLY A 9 -7.17 -1.20 6.52
N LEU A 10 -6.40 -1.19 5.45
CA LEU A 10 -4.94 -1.24 5.55
C LEU A 10 -4.44 0.07 6.19
N PRO A 11 -3.63 0.03 7.28
CA PRO A 11 -3.15 1.23 7.94
C PRO A 11 -2.29 2.11 7.02
N ASP A 12 -2.37 3.42 7.21
CA ASP A 12 -1.49 4.37 6.53
C ASP A 12 -0.04 4.25 7.04
N ILE A 13 0.93 4.42 6.14
CA ILE A 13 2.35 4.53 6.43
C ILE A 13 2.77 5.95 6.09
N LEU A 14 2.72 6.83 7.10
CA LEU A 14 2.95 8.26 6.96
C LEU A 14 3.84 8.78 8.09
N ALA A 15 4.68 9.76 7.77
CA ALA A 15 5.50 10.49 8.71
C ALA A 15 5.57 11.98 8.30
N PRO A 16 5.97 12.89 9.21
CA PRO A 16 6.29 14.26 8.83
C PRO A 16 7.49 14.33 7.88
N GLY A 17 7.51 15.32 6.98
CA GLY A 17 8.67 15.61 6.13
C GLY A 17 8.87 14.68 4.94
N LEU A 18 7.87 13.86 4.59
CA LEU A 18 7.92 13.02 3.38
C LEU A 18 8.00 13.86 2.11
N GLN A 19 8.77 13.40 1.14
CA GLN A 19 8.93 14.01 -0.18
C GLN A 19 7.79 13.61 -1.12
N VAL A 20 7.34 12.35 -1.02
CA VAL A 20 6.28 11.78 -1.86
C VAL A 20 5.38 10.85 -1.05
N VAL A 21 4.08 10.90 -1.30
CA VAL A 21 3.12 9.92 -0.78
C VAL A 21 2.44 9.22 -1.95
N PHE A 22 2.56 7.90 -2.01
CA PHE A 22 1.85 7.08 -2.99
C PHE A 22 0.48 6.71 -2.44
N CYS A 23 -0.57 7.12 -3.17
CA CYS A 23 -1.95 6.86 -2.81
C CYS A 23 -2.53 5.78 -3.73
N GLY A 24 -2.78 4.60 -3.17
CA GLY A 24 -3.59 3.57 -3.83
C GLY A 24 -5.07 3.97 -3.88
N LEU A 25 -5.85 3.40 -4.78
CA LEU A 25 -7.30 3.64 -4.82
C LEU A 25 -8.01 2.99 -3.63
N ASN A 26 -7.80 1.68 -3.46
CA ASN A 26 -8.33 0.90 -2.37
C ASN A 26 -7.44 -0.34 -2.14
N PRO A 27 -7.34 -0.85 -0.90
CA PRO A 27 -6.63 -2.09 -0.64
C PRO A 27 -7.26 -3.27 -1.39
N GLY A 28 -6.43 -4.17 -1.91
CA GLY A 28 -6.90 -5.50 -2.30
C GLY A 28 -7.26 -6.31 -1.04
N VAL A 29 -8.18 -7.28 -1.16
CA VAL A 29 -8.57 -8.15 -0.03
C VAL A 29 -7.35 -8.81 0.62
N ASP A 30 -6.45 -9.39 -0.18
CA ASP A 30 -5.27 -10.09 0.33
C ASP A 30 -4.28 -9.12 1.00
N ALA A 31 -4.10 -7.92 0.42
CA ALA A 31 -3.26 -6.87 0.99
C ALA A 31 -3.79 -6.39 2.35
N ALA A 32 -5.10 -6.14 2.44
CA ALA A 32 -5.74 -5.76 3.70
C ALA A 32 -5.66 -6.88 4.75
N ALA A 33 -5.87 -8.12 4.35
CA ALA A 33 -5.78 -9.28 5.25
C ALA A 33 -4.35 -9.52 5.76
N ALA A 34 -3.35 -9.32 4.90
CA ALA A 34 -1.94 -9.46 5.26
C ALA A 34 -1.36 -8.22 5.97
N GLY A 35 -2.04 -7.07 5.90
CA GLY A 35 -1.55 -5.83 6.48
C GLY A 35 -0.42 -5.17 5.68
N HIS A 36 -0.31 -5.45 4.37
CA HIS A 36 0.80 -4.95 3.54
C HIS A 36 0.34 -4.26 2.27
N HIS A 37 0.88 -3.06 2.03
CA HIS A 37 0.56 -2.24 0.86
C HIS A 37 1.00 -2.89 -0.44
N PHE A 38 0.14 -2.76 -1.45
CA PHE A 38 0.37 -3.25 -2.81
C PHE A 38 0.73 -4.75 -2.90
N LEU A 39 0.40 -5.55 -1.88
CA LEU A 39 0.54 -7.00 -1.92
C LEU A 39 -0.51 -7.62 -2.87
N GLY A 40 -0.07 -8.55 -3.71
CA GLY A 40 -0.94 -9.33 -4.58
C GLY A 40 -0.31 -9.70 -5.92
N ARG A 41 -0.71 -10.86 -6.46
CA ARG A 41 -0.23 -11.32 -7.78
C ARG A 41 -0.59 -10.31 -8.87
N GLY A 42 0.42 -9.80 -9.56
CA GLY A 42 0.27 -8.85 -10.67
C GLY A 42 0.26 -7.38 -10.26
N ASN A 43 0.35 -7.05 -8.96
CA ASN A 43 0.69 -5.69 -8.55
C ASN A 43 2.15 -5.40 -8.93
N ARG A 44 2.37 -4.28 -9.62
CA ARG A 44 3.70 -3.88 -10.13
C ARG A 44 4.32 -2.72 -9.34
N PHE A 45 3.69 -2.28 -8.26
CA PHE A 45 4.14 -1.13 -7.48
C PHE A 45 5.60 -1.26 -7.04
N TRP A 46 5.95 -2.32 -6.31
CA TRP A 46 7.29 -2.49 -5.76
C TRP A 46 8.40 -2.56 -6.82
N PRO A 47 8.28 -3.35 -7.91
CA PRO A 47 9.24 -3.30 -9.01
C PRO A 47 9.33 -1.92 -9.67
N VAL A 48 8.20 -1.26 -9.92
CA VAL A 48 8.18 0.06 -10.57
C VAL A 48 8.80 1.13 -9.69
N LEU A 49 8.53 1.11 -8.39
CA LEU A 49 9.08 2.05 -7.41
C LEU A 49 10.62 2.01 -7.42
N HIS A 50 11.18 0.80 -7.39
CA HIS A 50 12.63 0.60 -7.47
C HIS A 50 13.20 1.01 -8.83
N LEU A 51 12.61 0.53 -9.93
CA LEU A 51 13.10 0.82 -11.29
C LEU A 51 13.01 2.32 -11.65
N ALA A 52 12.08 3.06 -11.06
CA ALA A 52 11.96 4.50 -11.19
C ALA A 52 12.95 5.28 -10.30
N GLY A 53 13.74 4.59 -9.47
CA GLY A 53 14.79 5.20 -8.64
C GLY A 53 14.31 5.79 -7.31
N PHE A 54 13.08 5.49 -6.87
CA PHE A 54 12.59 5.96 -5.56
C PHE A 54 13.20 5.18 -4.39
N THR A 55 13.59 3.93 -4.62
CA THR A 55 14.24 3.09 -3.60
C THR A 55 15.55 2.50 -4.15
N PRO A 56 16.60 2.39 -3.32
CA PRO A 56 17.90 1.88 -3.76
C PRO A 56 17.89 0.38 -4.08
N HIS A 57 16.87 -0.35 -3.62
CA HIS A 57 16.65 -1.76 -3.89
C HIS A 57 15.15 -2.06 -4.01
N LEU A 58 14.82 -3.26 -4.48
CA LEU A 58 13.46 -3.77 -4.49
C LEU A 58 13.00 -4.08 -3.07
N VAL A 59 12.10 -3.25 -2.52
CA VAL A 59 11.46 -3.47 -1.22
C VAL A 59 10.40 -4.57 -1.36
N ALA A 60 10.41 -5.55 -0.46
CA ALA A 60 9.36 -6.56 -0.41
C ALA A 60 8.08 -5.96 0.22
N PRO A 61 6.88 -6.40 -0.17
CA PRO A 61 5.65 -5.89 0.44
C PRO A 61 5.60 -6.01 1.96
N GLN A 62 6.26 -7.02 2.53
CA GLN A 62 6.33 -7.24 3.97
C GLN A 62 7.14 -6.18 4.72
N ASP A 63 8.02 -5.48 3.99
CA ASP A 63 8.90 -4.44 4.51
C ASP A 63 8.40 -3.04 4.10
N ASP A 64 7.10 -2.90 3.83
CA ASP A 64 6.51 -1.67 3.29
C ASP A 64 6.73 -0.43 4.15
N ALA A 65 6.85 -0.57 5.47
CA ALA A 65 7.20 0.52 6.37
C ALA A 65 8.60 1.12 6.12
N SER A 66 9.55 0.36 5.54
CA SER A 66 10.91 0.82 5.27
C SER A 66 10.97 1.98 4.27
N VAL A 67 9.91 2.22 3.51
CA VAL A 67 9.86 3.33 2.55
C VAL A 67 9.94 4.71 3.23
N LEU A 68 9.63 4.79 4.52
CA LEU A 68 9.80 5.99 5.32
C LEU A 68 11.28 6.42 5.40
N ASP A 69 12.22 5.47 5.40
CA ASP A 69 13.66 5.74 5.40
C ASP A 69 14.13 6.41 4.10
N PHE A 70 13.31 6.33 3.04
CA PHE A 70 13.56 6.96 1.74
C PHE A 70 12.71 8.24 1.53
N GLY A 71 12.04 8.73 2.57
CA GLY A 71 11.19 9.93 2.49
C GLY A 71 9.88 9.69 1.72
N LEU A 72 9.41 8.44 1.64
CA LEU A 72 8.18 8.06 0.93
C LEU A 72 7.09 7.62 1.92
N GLY A 73 5.82 7.82 1.57
CA GLY A 73 4.66 7.32 2.32
C GLY A 73 3.69 6.51 1.48
N LEU A 74 2.82 5.75 2.15
CA LEU A 74 1.80 4.89 1.52
C LEU A 74 0.44 5.11 2.19
N THR A 75 -0.59 5.28 1.38
CA THR A 75 -1.98 5.42 1.83
C THR A 75 -2.95 4.88 0.78
N ALA A 76 -4.23 4.79 1.13
CA ALA A 76 -5.30 4.50 0.19
C ALA A 76 -6.40 5.58 0.25
N ALA A 77 -6.87 6.02 -0.92
CA ALA A 77 -7.96 6.98 -1.02
C ALA A 77 -9.25 6.48 -0.36
N VAL A 78 -9.49 5.16 -0.41
CA VAL A 78 -10.63 4.51 0.24
C VAL A 78 -10.14 3.32 1.05
N GLY A 79 -10.41 3.32 2.36
CA GLY A 79 -9.97 2.25 3.27
C GLY A 79 -10.70 0.90 3.08
N ARG A 80 -11.82 0.87 2.35
CA ARG A 80 -12.62 -0.35 2.14
C ARG A 80 -11.91 -1.31 1.19
N PRO A 81 -11.57 -2.54 1.61
CA PRO A 81 -10.98 -3.53 0.73
C PRO A 81 -11.98 -3.99 -0.34
N THR A 82 -11.52 -4.20 -1.57
CA THR A 82 -12.35 -4.82 -2.62
C THR A 82 -11.64 -5.97 -3.30
N ARG A 83 -12.43 -6.95 -3.77
CA ARG A 83 -11.91 -8.06 -4.58
C ARG A 83 -11.52 -7.49 -5.94
N ARG A 84 -10.34 -7.86 -6.44
CA ARG A 84 -9.85 -7.44 -7.75
C ARG A 84 -10.93 -7.71 -8.81
N ALA A 85 -11.28 -6.69 -9.61
CA ALA A 85 -12.05 -6.92 -10.83
C ALA A 85 -11.20 -7.81 -11.77
N PRO A 86 -11.75 -8.88 -12.37
CA PRO A 86 -11.00 -9.69 -13.31
C PRO A 86 -10.42 -8.76 -14.39
N ALA A 87 -9.13 -8.94 -14.71
CA ALA A 87 -8.56 -8.26 -15.85
C ALA A 87 -9.38 -8.66 -17.09
N ARG A 88 -9.91 -7.69 -17.82
CA ARG A 88 -10.40 -7.97 -19.17
C ARG A 88 -9.17 -8.45 -19.96
N GLN A 89 -9.23 -9.68 -20.45
CA GLN A 89 -8.31 -10.18 -21.48
C GLN A 89 -8.49 -9.35 -22.75
#